data_AF-A0A3S0PHW2-F1
#
_entry.id   AF-A0A3S0PHW2-F1
#
_cell.length_a   1.000
_cell.length_b   1.000
_cell.length_c   1.000
_cell.angle_alpha   90.00
_cell.angle_beta   90.00
_cell.angle_gamma   90.00
#
_symmetry.space_group_name_H-M   'P 1'
#
loop_
_entity.id
_entity.type
_entity.pdbx_description
1 polymer ?
#
loop_
_entity_poly.entity_id
_entity_poly.type
_entity_poly.pdbx_seq_one_letter_code
_entity_poly.pdbx_strand_id
1 'polypeptide(L)'
;MKRLIIATTIALSLACAGSISAAQDQTRATNLENFTVTATPGQYETYFVDLHTGYGLEALVGNTHTQYVQAERAAERSEALRKLGIAPQPFVAVAIDNSAGPGVAKRVLLFDAAQSAIAVVDVYCKRAVPAGGRHCQLYPRQVQANV
;
A
#
# COMPACT_ATOMS: atom_id res chain seq x y z
N MET A 1 -50.66 56.72 -14.35
CA MET A 1 -50.64 55.70 -15.45
C MET A 1 -49.21 55.20 -15.61
N LYS A 2 -48.99 53.96 -16.10
CA LYS A 2 -47.68 53.25 -16.20
C LYS A 2 -47.12 52.87 -14.79
N ARG A 3 -46.90 51.61 -14.34
CA ARG A 3 -46.61 50.28 -14.96
C ARG A 3 -45.37 50.32 -15.88
N LEU A 4 -44.35 49.46 -15.84
CA LEU A 4 -43.90 48.40 -14.90
C LEU A 4 -42.37 48.69 -14.60
N ILE A 5 -41.52 47.87 -13.96
CA ILE A 5 -41.56 46.47 -13.48
C ILE A 5 -40.60 46.27 -12.28
N ILE A 6 -40.63 45.11 -11.62
CA ILE A 6 -39.60 44.66 -10.66
C ILE A 6 -38.81 43.51 -11.32
N ALA A 7 -37.49 43.64 -11.40
CA ALA A 7 -36.61 42.61 -11.95
C ALA A 7 -36.06 41.70 -10.83
N THR A 8 -36.81 40.65 -10.47
CA THR A 8 -36.34 39.57 -9.59
C THR A 8 -36.05 38.31 -10.41
N THR A 9 -34.82 38.19 -10.91
CA THR A 9 -34.31 36.95 -11.52
C THR A 9 -33.63 36.09 -10.45
N ILE A 10 -34.41 35.24 -9.78
CA ILE A 10 -33.88 34.12 -9.00
C ILE A 10 -34.14 32.85 -9.82
N ALA A 11 -33.13 32.40 -10.55
CA ALA A 11 -33.11 31.11 -11.20
C ALA A 11 -32.10 30.21 -10.51
N LEU A 12 -32.54 29.43 -9.51
CA LEU A 12 -31.74 28.34 -8.96
C LEU A 12 -31.77 27.18 -9.97
N SER A 13 -30.71 27.05 -10.77
CA SER A 13 -30.49 25.87 -11.61
C SER A 13 -30.03 24.69 -10.76
N LEU A 14 -30.99 23.98 -10.16
CA LEU A 14 -30.78 22.68 -9.54
C LEU A 14 -30.71 21.61 -10.63
N ALA A 15 -29.50 21.21 -11.06
CA ALA A 15 -29.20 19.87 -11.59
C ALA A 15 -27.75 19.77 -12.11
N CYS A 16 -26.91 19.05 -11.37
CA CYS A 16 -25.94 18.11 -11.92
C CYS A 16 -25.71 17.02 -10.86
N ALA A 17 -26.63 16.05 -10.80
CA ALA A 17 -26.34 14.78 -10.16
C ALA A 17 -25.27 14.10 -11.01
N GLY A 18 -24.02 14.20 -10.55
CA GLY A 18 -22.82 13.78 -11.26
C GLY A 18 -21.81 13.18 -10.30
N SER A 19 -22.27 12.28 -9.42
CA SER A 19 -21.41 11.47 -8.55
C SER A 19 -20.64 10.45 -9.39
N ILE A 20 -19.73 10.92 -10.23
CA ILE A 20 -18.74 10.08 -10.88
C ILE A 20 -17.61 9.88 -9.88
N SER A 21 -17.79 8.92 -8.97
CA SER A 21 -16.68 8.31 -8.26
C SER A 21 -15.83 7.55 -9.28
N ALA A 22 -14.96 8.27 -9.99
CA ALA A 22 -13.92 7.71 -10.85
C ALA A 22 -12.80 7.10 -9.97
N ALA A 23 -13.18 6.15 -9.12
CA ALA A 23 -12.29 5.19 -8.48
C ALA A 23 -12.32 3.86 -9.26
N GLN A 24 -12.22 3.99 -10.59
CA GLN A 24 -11.90 2.91 -11.50
C GLN A 24 -10.66 3.32 -12.28
N ASP A 25 -9.54 3.49 -11.59
CA ASP A 25 -8.32 2.94 -12.19
C ASP A 25 -8.48 1.42 -12.13
N GLN A 26 -9.09 0.90 -13.19
CA GLN A 26 -9.13 -0.51 -13.47
C GLN A 26 -7.74 -0.89 -14.01
N THR A 27 -6.72 -0.75 -13.16
CA THR A 27 -5.36 -1.25 -13.38
C THR A 27 -5.44 -2.77 -13.41
N ARG A 28 -5.86 -3.23 -14.57
CA ARG A 28 -5.89 -4.61 -15.05
C ARG A 28 -4.66 -5.31 -14.49
N ALA A 29 -4.89 -6.27 -13.59
CA ALA A 29 -3.84 -7.09 -13.01
C ALA A 29 -3.13 -7.87 -14.15
N THR A 30 -2.11 -7.26 -14.74
CA THR A 30 -1.30 -7.86 -15.78
C THR A 30 -0.31 -8.80 -15.13
N ASN A 31 -0.74 -10.06 -15.02
CA ASN A 31 -0.04 -11.23 -14.50
C ASN A 31 1.49 -11.10 -14.40
N LEU A 32 1.93 -10.78 -13.19
CA LEU A 32 3.20 -11.16 -12.57
C LEU A 32 2.82 -11.46 -11.11
N GLU A 33 2.45 -12.72 -10.87
CA GLU A 33 1.16 -13.08 -10.22
C GLU A 33 0.94 -12.65 -8.75
N ASN A 34 1.95 -12.20 -8.01
CA ASN A 34 1.86 -12.04 -6.56
C ASN A 34 2.05 -10.62 -5.99
N PHE A 35 2.13 -9.54 -6.80
CA PHE A 35 2.49 -8.21 -6.26
C PHE A 35 1.53 -7.07 -6.64
N THR A 36 0.88 -6.50 -5.63
CA THR A 36 0.08 -5.26 -5.73
C THR A 36 0.86 -4.10 -5.11
N VAL A 37 0.79 -2.92 -5.74
CA VAL A 37 1.31 -1.66 -5.17
C VAL A 37 0.18 -0.65 -5.03
N THR A 38 -0.01 -0.11 -3.83
CA THR A 38 -0.98 0.94 -3.54
C THR A 38 -0.27 2.15 -2.95
N ALA A 39 -0.44 3.33 -3.55
CA ALA A 39 0.18 4.56 -3.07
C ALA A 39 -0.72 5.77 -3.35
N THR A 40 -1.34 6.33 -2.31
CA THR A 40 -1.99 7.65 -2.42
C THR A 40 -0.89 8.72 -2.44
N PRO A 41 -0.96 9.76 -3.30
CA PRO A 41 0.01 10.85 -3.28
C PRO A 41 0.17 11.46 -1.87
N GLY A 42 1.42 11.52 -1.38
CA GLY A 42 1.76 12.00 -0.04
C GLY A 42 1.81 10.92 1.05
N GLN A 43 1.25 9.73 0.84
CA GLN A 43 1.37 8.58 1.76
C GLN A 43 2.61 7.74 1.47
N TYR A 44 2.89 6.75 2.32
CA TYR A 44 3.82 5.66 2.02
C TYR A 44 3.27 4.77 0.89
N GLU A 45 4.15 3.99 0.26
CA GLU A 45 3.77 2.98 -0.72
C GLU A 45 3.57 1.62 -0.02
N THR A 46 2.49 0.91 -0.32
CA THR A 46 2.26 -0.46 0.15
C THR A 46 2.58 -1.45 -0.94
N TYR A 47 3.42 -2.45 -0.64
CA TYR A 47 3.76 -3.57 -1.52
C TYR A 47 3.30 -4.89 -0.87
N PHE A 48 2.50 -5.68 -1.59
CA PHE A 48 2.10 -7.01 -1.13
C PHE A 48 2.91 -8.12 -1.80
N VAL A 49 3.11 -9.23 -1.10
CA VAL A 49 3.52 -10.51 -1.72
C VAL A 49 2.90 -11.72 -1.02
N ASP A 50 2.29 -12.59 -1.82
CA ASP A 50 1.88 -13.94 -1.40
C ASP A 50 3.11 -14.88 -1.39
N LEU A 51 3.25 -15.68 -0.34
CA LEU A 51 4.39 -16.55 -0.10
C LEU A 51 4.03 -18.04 -0.26
N HIS A 52 2.80 -18.34 -0.67
CA HIS A 52 2.23 -19.67 -0.92
C HIS A 52 2.20 -20.63 0.28
N THR A 53 2.76 -20.25 1.43
CA THR A 53 2.74 -21.00 2.69
C THR A 53 1.48 -20.75 3.54
N GLY A 54 0.46 -20.11 2.97
CA GLY A 54 -0.68 -19.58 3.73
C GLY A 54 -0.34 -18.29 4.50
N TYR A 55 0.73 -17.60 4.11
CA TYR A 55 1.16 -16.31 4.64
C TYR A 55 1.50 -15.36 3.49
N GLY A 56 1.51 -14.06 3.79
CA GLY A 56 2.08 -13.05 2.90
C GLY A 56 2.91 -12.02 3.65
N LEU A 57 3.54 -11.11 2.91
CA LEU A 57 4.20 -9.92 3.45
C LEU A 57 3.52 -8.66 2.90
N GLU A 58 3.23 -7.71 3.79
CA GLU A 58 2.85 -6.33 3.45
C GLU A 58 4.03 -5.41 3.81
N ALA A 59 4.73 -4.86 2.82
CA ALA A 59 5.82 -3.91 3.03
C ALA A 59 5.34 -2.47 2.82
N LEU A 60 5.40 -1.67 3.88
CA LEU A 60 5.00 -0.27 3.92
C LEU A 60 6.25 0.61 3.81
N VAL A 61 6.41 1.29 2.68
CA VAL A 61 7.65 1.96 2.27
C VAL A 61 7.51 3.48 2.37
N GLY A 62 8.25 4.07 3.30
CA GLY A 62 8.36 5.51 3.43
C GLY A 62 9.49 6.06 2.58
N ASN A 63 9.18 6.87 1.55
CA ASN A 63 10.17 7.57 0.73
C ASN A 63 10.62 8.91 1.36
N THR A 64 9.98 9.32 2.46
CA THR A 64 10.35 10.43 3.34
C THR A 64 10.24 10.00 4.80
N HIS A 65 10.96 10.66 5.72
CA HIS A 65 10.91 10.31 7.14
C HIS A 65 9.49 10.34 7.72
N THR A 66 8.68 11.34 7.34
CA THR A 66 7.26 11.44 7.74
C THR A 66 6.44 10.25 7.23
N GLN A 67 6.66 9.81 6.00
CA GLN A 67 6.00 8.61 5.46
C GLN A 67 6.48 7.33 6.17
N TYR A 68 7.76 7.24 6.52
CA TYR A 68 8.28 6.09 7.28
C TYR A 68 7.61 5.97 8.66
N VAL A 69 7.52 7.07 9.42
CA VAL A 69 6.83 7.09 10.73
C VAL A 69 5.34 6.74 10.62
N GLN A 70 4.70 7.08 9.49
CA GLN A 70 3.33 6.64 9.21
C GLN A 70 3.25 5.13 8.87
N ALA A 71 4.19 4.64 8.06
CA ALA A 71 4.30 3.23 7.68
C ALA A 71 4.59 2.32 8.89
N GLU A 72 5.47 2.75 9.80
CA GLU A 72 5.83 2.07 11.05
C GLU A 72 4.59 1.86 11.93
N ARG A 73 3.86 2.94 12.24
CA ARG A 73 2.61 2.87 13.03
C ARG A 73 1.52 2.02 12.38
N ALA A 74 1.46 1.99 11.05
CA ALA A 74 0.52 1.16 10.32
C ALA A 74 0.91 -0.33 10.40
N ALA A 75 2.20 -0.65 10.22
CA ALA A 75 2.72 -2.01 10.34
C ALA A 75 2.53 -2.57 11.76
N GLU A 76 2.84 -1.79 12.80
CA GLU A 76 2.61 -2.15 14.20
C GLU A 76 1.13 -2.46 14.48
N ARG A 77 0.22 -1.66 13.93
CA ARG A 77 -1.23 -1.87 14.08
C ARG A 77 -1.70 -3.14 13.36
N SER A 78 -1.26 -3.36 12.12
CA SER A 78 -1.58 -4.59 11.37
C SER A 78 -1.05 -5.83 12.09
N GLU A 79 0.19 -5.78 12.61
CA GLU A 79 0.78 -6.87 13.39
C GLU A 79 0.04 -7.12 14.72
N ALA A 80 -0.43 -6.07 15.40
CA ALA A 80 -1.24 -6.23 16.61
C ALA A 80 -2.59 -6.92 16.28
N LEU A 81 -3.27 -6.50 15.22
CA LEU A 81 -4.52 -7.14 14.77
C LEU A 81 -4.33 -8.59 14.31
N ARG A 82 -3.20 -8.89 13.65
CA ARG A 82 -2.82 -10.25 13.25
C ARG A 82 -2.59 -11.14 14.47
N LYS A 83 -1.85 -10.66 15.47
CA LYS A 83 -1.59 -11.39 16.73
C LYS A 83 -2.85 -11.62 17.56
N LEU A 84 -3.87 -10.79 17.41
CA LEU A 84 -5.20 -10.96 18.02
C LEU A 84 -6.13 -11.89 17.21
N GLY A 85 -5.73 -12.37 16.02
CA GLY A 85 -6.57 -13.17 15.14
C GLY A 85 -7.72 -12.39 14.47
N ILE A 86 -7.63 -11.06 14.45
CA ILE A 86 -8.67 -10.16 13.91
C ILE A 86 -8.37 -9.76 12.45
N ALA A 87 -7.10 -9.84 12.04
CA ALA A 87 -6.70 -9.49 10.67
C ALA A 87 -7.33 -10.46 9.64
N PRO A 88 -7.93 -9.96 8.54
CA PRO A 88 -8.67 -10.78 7.59
C PRO A 88 -7.79 -11.67 6.71
N GLN A 89 -6.48 -11.40 6.65
CA GLN A 89 -5.50 -12.24 5.94
C GLN A 89 -4.18 -12.27 6.76
N PRO A 90 -3.42 -13.38 6.71
CA PRO A 90 -2.19 -13.58 7.49
C PRO A 90 -0.96 -12.88 6.87
N PHE A 91 -1.10 -11.61 6.47
CA PHE A 91 0.02 -10.78 6.05
C PHE A 91 0.83 -10.35 7.27
N VAL A 92 2.14 -10.57 7.25
CA VAL A 92 3.05 -9.91 8.18
C VAL A 92 3.35 -8.51 7.64
N ALA A 93 3.05 -7.48 8.43
CA ALA A 93 3.27 -6.10 8.03
C ALA A 93 4.63 -5.59 8.50
N VAL A 94 5.41 -4.96 7.60
CA VAL A 94 6.74 -4.42 7.90
C VAL A 94 6.93 -3.02 7.32
N ALA A 95 7.53 -2.12 8.10
CA ALA A 95 7.95 -0.82 7.60
C ALA A 95 9.36 -0.84 7.01
N ILE A 96 9.56 -0.05 5.96
CA ILE A 96 10.82 0.12 5.22
C ILE A 96 11.11 1.62 5.10
N ASP A 97 12.23 2.09 5.66
CA ASP A 97 12.69 3.47 5.52
C ASP A 97 13.53 3.63 4.26
N ASN A 98 12.93 4.10 3.16
CA ASN A 98 13.60 4.46 1.91
C ASN A 98 13.89 5.98 1.83
N SER A 99 13.84 6.71 2.95
CA SER A 99 14.06 8.16 3.00
C SER A 99 15.53 8.58 3.06
N ALA A 100 16.42 7.66 3.45
CA ALA A 100 17.85 7.89 3.59
C ALA A 100 18.67 7.11 2.53
N GLY A 101 19.80 7.69 2.11
CA GLY A 101 20.73 7.05 1.16
C GLY A 101 20.21 6.96 -0.29
N PRO A 102 20.87 6.14 -1.14
CA PRO A 102 20.48 5.91 -2.53
C PRO A 102 19.32 4.90 -2.70
N GLY A 103 18.98 4.17 -1.64
CA GLY A 103 18.01 3.08 -1.62
C GLY A 103 18.24 2.15 -0.43
N VAL A 104 17.46 1.08 -0.34
CA VAL A 104 17.47 0.12 0.76
C VAL A 104 17.66 -1.30 0.22
N ALA A 105 18.46 -2.10 0.92
CA ALA A 105 18.43 -3.56 0.82
C ALA A 105 18.16 -4.12 2.21
N LYS A 106 17.06 -4.86 2.39
CA LYS A 106 16.64 -5.42 3.69
C LYS A 106 16.16 -6.86 3.49
N ARG A 107 16.64 -7.78 4.31
CA ARG A 107 16.09 -9.13 4.41
C ARG A 107 15.03 -9.16 5.51
N VAL A 108 13.85 -9.64 5.17
CA VAL A 108 12.76 -9.90 6.11
C VAL A 108 12.68 -11.41 6.33
N LEU A 109 12.76 -11.82 7.59
CA LEU A 109 12.53 -13.20 8.02
C LEU A 109 11.13 -13.27 8.61
N LEU A 110 10.31 -14.19 8.12
CA LEU A 110 8.98 -14.45 8.66
C LEU A 110 8.99 -15.75 9.46
N PHE A 111 8.37 -15.68 10.63
CA PHE A 111 8.31 -16.77 11.59
C PHE A 111 6.86 -17.10 11.92
N ASP A 112 6.57 -18.38 12.15
CA ASP A 112 5.29 -18.82 12.70
C ASP A 112 5.21 -18.62 14.23
N ALA A 113 4.11 -19.09 14.83
CA ALA A 113 3.92 -19.03 16.28
C ALA A 113 4.91 -19.91 17.08
N ALA A 114 5.54 -20.89 16.44
CA ALA A 114 6.56 -21.77 17.02
C ALA A 114 8.00 -21.25 16.81
N GLN A 115 8.15 -20.02 16.28
CA GLN A 115 9.43 -19.40 15.91
C GLN A 115 10.20 -20.13 14.80
N SER A 116 9.52 -20.98 14.01
CA SER A 116 10.11 -21.60 12.82
C SER A 116 10.09 -20.62 11.65
N ALA A 117 11.20 -20.50 10.92
CA ALA A 117 11.28 -19.63 9.76
C ALA A 117 10.46 -20.21 8.60
N ILE A 118 9.38 -19.52 8.22
CA ILE A 118 8.42 -19.95 7.19
C ILE A 118 8.66 -19.29 5.83
N ALA A 119 9.30 -18.12 5.80
CA ALA A 119 9.67 -17.44 4.57
C ALA A 119 10.84 -16.48 4.79
N VAL A 120 11.59 -16.24 3.71
CA VAL A 120 12.58 -15.14 3.63
C VAL A 120 12.18 -14.26 2.45
N VAL A 121 12.14 -12.95 2.64
CA VAL A 121 11.89 -11.98 1.55
C VAL A 121 13.05 -11.00 1.51
N ASP A 122 13.76 -10.96 0.38
CA ASP A 122 14.74 -9.92 0.10
C ASP A 122 14.02 -8.70 -0.51
N VAL A 123 14.12 -7.54 0.13
CA VAL A 123 13.48 -6.28 -0.29
C VAL A 123 14.56 -5.34 -0.80
N TYR A 124 14.42 -4.88 -2.04
CA TYR A 124 15.31 -3.91 -2.68
C TYR A 124 14.52 -2.68 -3.11
N CYS A 125 14.81 -1.54 -2.50
CA CYS A 125 14.23 -0.25 -2.83
C CYS A 125 15.28 0.69 -3.42
N LYS A 126 14.86 1.51 -4.39
CA LYS A 126 15.63 2.62 -4.95
C LYS A 126 14.95 3.92 -4.56
N ARG A 127 15.72 4.98 -4.33
CA ARG A 127 15.17 6.30 -4.01
C ARG A 127 14.66 7.06 -5.23
N ALA A 128 15.33 6.89 -6.36
CA ALA A 128 14.97 7.54 -7.63
C ALA A 128 14.52 6.49 -8.65
N VAL A 129 13.34 6.67 -9.20
CA VAL A 129 12.77 5.86 -10.28
C VAL A 129 12.21 6.76 -11.38
N PRO A 130 12.13 6.29 -12.64
CA PRO A 130 11.38 6.98 -13.69
C PRO A 130 9.92 7.19 -13.26
N ALA A 131 9.24 8.20 -13.81
CA ALA A 131 7.83 8.46 -13.51
C ALA A 131 6.96 7.21 -13.78
N GLY A 132 6.14 6.82 -12.79
CA GLY A 132 5.34 5.58 -12.83
C GLY A 132 6.12 4.29 -12.52
N GLY A 133 7.42 4.37 -12.23
CA GLY A 133 8.22 3.23 -11.77
C GLY A 133 7.93 2.85 -10.31
N ARG A 134 8.10 1.57 -9.99
CA ARG A 134 8.03 1.06 -8.60
C ARG A 134 9.37 1.31 -7.89
N HIS A 135 9.35 1.95 -6.72
CA HIS A 135 10.56 2.16 -5.91
C HIS A 135 11.13 0.84 -5.40
N CYS A 136 10.29 -0.12 -5.01
CA CYS A 136 10.72 -1.38 -4.43
C CYS A 136 10.40 -2.62 -5.27
N GLN A 137 11.21 -3.65 -5.05
CA GLN A 137 11.02 -5.02 -5.51
C GLN A 137 11.17 -5.95 -4.31
N LEU A 138 10.25 -6.90 -4.18
CA LEU A 138 10.22 -7.89 -3.12
C LEU A 138 10.50 -9.26 -3.77
N TYR A 139 11.47 -9.99 -3.25
CA TYR A 139 11.87 -11.31 -3.75
C TYR A 139 11.71 -12.36 -2.65
N PRO A 140 10.58 -13.11 -2.65
CA PRO A 140 10.46 -14.32 -1.85
C PRO A 140 11.56 -15.30 -2.19
N ARG A 141 12.13 -15.92 -1.16
CA ARG A 141 13.06 -17.04 -1.29
C ARG A 141 12.47 -18.24 -0.57
N GLN A 142 12.54 -19.40 -1.21
CA GLN A 142 12.13 -20.64 -0.56
C GLN A 142 13.06 -20.91 0.63
N VAL A 143 12.46 -21.14 1.79
CA VAL A 143 13.14 -21.78 2.91
C VAL A 143 13.25 -23.24 2.54
N GLN A 144 14.48 -23.75 2.40
CA GLN A 144 14.66 -25.19 2.26
C GLN A 144 14.22 -25.84 3.57
N ALA A 145 13.13 -26.61 3.50
CA ALA A 145 12.82 -27.56 4.56
C ALA A 145 13.94 -28.60 4.56
N ASN A 146 14.80 -28.55 5.58
CA ASN A 146 15.69 -29.66 5.88
C ASN A 146 14.81 -30.81 6.39
N VAL A 147 14.55 -31.78 5.51
CA VAL A 147 13.90 -33.06 5.80
C VAL A 147 14.95 -34.07 6.25
#